data_AF-A0AA97DFX5-F1
#
_entry.id   AF-A0AA97DFX5-F1
#
_cell.length_a   1.000
_cell.length_b   1.000
_cell.length_c   1.000
_cell.angle_alpha   90.00
_cell.angle_beta   90.00
_cell.angle_gamma   90.00
#
_symmetry.space_group_name_H-M   'P 1'
#
loop_
_entity.id
_entity.type
_entity.pdbx_description
1 polymer ?
#
loop_
_entity_poly.entity_id
_entity_poly.type
_entity_poly.pdbx_seq_one_letter_code
_entity_poly.pdbx_strand_id
1 'polypeptide(L)'
;MEDKPQAQTPTTLTGIELTKIPSSAVGVKAIASALSHISNEVGLIKGIGLLKNINQKNGFDCPGAPYQIQMQSEPFSLNIAKMVQKQ
;
A
#
# COMPACT_ATOMS: atom_id res chain seq x y z
N MET A 1 -0.06 -44.02 -2.12
CA MET A 1 -0.55 -42.79 -1.48
C MET A 1 0.41 -41.71 -1.91
N GLU A 2 -0.08 -40.77 -2.72
CA GLU A 2 0.74 -39.75 -3.38
C GLU A 2 1.12 -38.66 -2.38
N ASP A 3 2.43 -38.45 -2.15
CA ASP A 3 2.95 -37.45 -1.24
C ASP A 3 2.98 -36.08 -1.94
N LYS A 4 1.90 -35.32 -1.79
CA LYS A 4 1.77 -33.98 -2.35
C LYS A 4 2.49 -33.00 -1.42
N PRO A 5 3.51 -32.24 -1.87
CA PRO A 5 4.17 -31.26 -1.01
C PRO A 5 3.13 -30.24 -0.54
N GLN A 6 2.85 -30.24 0.76
CA GLN A 6 2.06 -29.19 1.40
C GLN A 6 2.81 -27.87 1.22
N ALA A 7 2.09 -26.81 0.84
CA ALA A 7 2.63 -25.47 0.68
C ALA A 7 2.96 -24.81 2.03
N GLN A 8 3.72 -25.51 2.88
CA GLN A 8 4.23 -24.95 4.12
C GLN A 8 5.47 -24.10 3.82
N THR A 9 5.50 -22.91 4.39
CA THR A 9 6.69 -22.09 4.39
C THR A 9 7.81 -22.81 5.14
N PRO A 10 9.06 -22.73 4.66
CA PRO A 10 10.19 -23.38 5.31
C PRO A 10 10.34 -22.88 6.75
N THR A 11 10.66 -23.80 7.66
CA THR A 11 10.86 -23.51 9.10
C THR A 11 12.13 -22.72 9.39
N THR A 12 13.03 -22.63 8.41
CA THR A 12 14.29 -21.90 8.49
C THR A 12 14.39 -20.91 7.32
N LEU A 13 15.06 -19.79 7.55
CA LEU A 13 15.27 -18.80 6.49
C LEU A 13 16.21 -19.39 5.45
N THR A 14 15.72 -19.55 4.22
CA THR A 14 16.47 -20.11 3.08
C THR A 14 17.40 -19.06 2.44
N GLY A 15 18.11 -18.27 3.26
CA GLY A 15 18.97 -17.16 2.78
C GLY A 15 18.32 -15.77 2.79
N ILE A 16 17.18 -15.60 3.46
CA ILE A 16 16.58 -14.28 3.69
C ILE A 16 17.26 -13.63 4.89
N GLU A 17 17.80 -12.42 4.71
CA GLU A 17 18.40 -11.64 5.80
C GLU A 17 17.34 -10.78 6.50
N LEU A 18 17.39 -10.75 7.83
CA LEU A 18 16.58 -9.84 8.62
C LEU A 18 17.30 -8.50 8.75
N THR A 19 16.78 -7.48 8.09
CA THR A 19 17.28 -6.11 8.20
C THR A 19 16.44 -5.31 9.18
N LYS A 20 17.00 -4.22 9.71
CA LYS A 20 16.20 -3.24 10.44
C LYS A 20 15.09 -2.70 9.53
N ILE A 21 13.90 -2.53 10.09
CA ILE A 21 12.76 -1.95 9.37
C ILE A 21 13.14 -0.53 8.93
N PRO A 22 13.06 -0.21 7.63
CA PRO A 22 13.35 1.13 7.15
C PRO A 22 12.28 2.11 7.66
N SER A 23 12.68 3.36 7.91
CA SER A 23 11.76 4.42 8.34
C SER A 23 10.82 4.90 7.24
N SER A 24 11.11 4.55 5.98
CA SER A 24 10.28 4.87 4.81
C SER A 24 9.99 3.61 4.01
N ALA A 25 8.76 3.53 3.49
CA ALA A 25 8.34 2.44 2.60
C ALA A 25 8.88 2.60 1.17
N VAL A 26 9.22 3.82 0.75
CA VAL A 26 9.65 4.13 -0.62
C VAL A 26 10.86 5.07 -0.63
N GLY A 27 11.65 5.01 -1.71
CA GLY A 27 12.80 5.90 -1.95
C GLY A 27 12.51 7.01 -2.97
N VAL A 28 13.41 8.00 -3.04
CA VAL A 28 13.29 9.17 -3.95
C VAL A 28 13.13 8.76 -5.42
N LYS A 29 13.83 7.70 -5.86
CA LYS A 29 13.73 7.16 -7.23
C LYS A 29 12.30 6.68 -7.55
N ALA A 30 11.63 6.06 -6.58
CA ALA A 30 10.27 5.57 -6.75
C ALA A 30 9.28 6.76 -6.88
N ILE A 31 9.47 7.81 -6.07
CA ILE A 31 8.66 9.03 -6.14
C ILE A 31 8.81 9.71 -7.51
N ALA A 32 10.05 9.89 -7.98
CA ALA A 32 10.33 10.50 -9.28
C ALA A 32 9.72 9.69 -10.44
N SER A 33 9.86 8.37 -10.39
CA SER A 33 9.26 7.46 -11.38
C SER A 33 7.73 7.60 -11.41
N ALA A 34 7.06 7.53 -10.24
CA ALA A 34 5.62 7.66 -10.14
C ALA A 34 5.11 9.00 -10.70
N LEU A 35 5.78 10.11 -10.35
CA LEU A 35 5.42 11.44 -10.86
C LEU A 35 5.65 11.56 -12.37
N SER A 36 6.74 10.99 -12.91
CA SER A 36 6.99 10.99 -14.35
C SER A 36 5.92 10.20 -15.12
N HIS A 37 5.55 9.02 -14.62
CA HIS A 37 4.49 8.22 -15.23
C HIS A 37 3.17 8.97 -15.24
N ILE A 38 2.77 9.53 -14.10
CA ILE A 38 1.50 10.26 -13.97
C ILE A 38 1.50 11.52 -14.86
N SER A 39 2.62 12.23 -14.93
CA SER A 39 2.77 13.39 -15.80
C SER A 39 2.59 13.03 -17.28
N ASN A 40 3.15 11.90 -17.72
CA ASN A 40 3.12 11.49 -19.12
C ASN A 40 1.76 10.90 -19.53
N GLU A 41 1.08 10.17 -18.65
CA GLU A 41 -0.16 9.47 -18.98
C GLU A 41 -1.41 10.34 -18.82
N VAL A 42 -1.50 11.13 -17.73
CA VAL A 42 -2.73 11.86 -17.36
C VAL A 42 -2.52 13.35 -17.13
N GLY A 43 -1.26 13.80 -17.04
CA GLY A 43 -0.88 15.17 -16.73
C GLY A 43 -0.88 15.48 -15.23
N LEU A 44 -0.03 16.43 -14.82
CA LEU A 44 0.22 16.72 -13.40
C LEU A 44 -1.03 17.10 -12.59
N ILE A 45 -1.90 17.96 -13.13
CA ILE A 45 -3.08 18.46 -12.40
C ILE A 45 -4.06 17.31 -12.10
N LYS A 46 -4.45 16.55 -13.13
CA LYS A 46 -5.36 15.40 -12.98
C LYS A 46 -4.70 14.28 -12.18
N GLY A 47 -3.41 14.07 -12.41
CA GLY A 47 -2.59 13.08 -11.73
C GLY A 47 -2.53 13.25 -10.22
N ILE A 48 -2.27 14.47 -9.74
CA ILE A 48 -2.29 14.78 -8.31
C ILE A 48 -3.70 14.55 -7.73
N GLY A 49 -4.75 14.92 -8.48
CA GLY A 49 -6.13 14.64 -8.13
C GLY A 49 -6.41 13.13 -7.97
N LEU A 50 -5.88 12.30 -8.85
CA LEU A 50 -6.01 10.84 -8.75
C LEU A 50 -5.24 10.30 -7.55
N LEU A 51 -3.98 10.70 -7.35
CA LEU A 51 -3.16 10.30 -6.20
C LEU A 51 -3.83 10.62 -4.87
N LYS A 52 -4.52 11.76 -4.78
CA LYS A 52 -5.28 12.16 -3.59
C LYS A 52 -6.41 11.17 -3.24
N ASN A 53 -6.94 10.45 -4.22
CA ASN A 53 -8.05 9.50 -4.05
C ASN A 53 -7.61 8.04 -3.92
N ILE A 54 -6.30 7.75 -4.03
CA ILE A 54 -5.75 6.40 -3.82
C ILE A 54 -5.67 6.12 -2.31
N ASN A 55 -6.07 4.90 -1.90
CA ASN A 55 -6.04 4.44 -0.50
C ASN A 55 -6.80 5.38 0.46
N GLN A 56 -7.89 5.98 -0.01
CA GLN A 56 -8.82 6.77 0.81
C GLN A 56 -10.12 6.00 1.05
N LYS A 57 -10.81 6.29 2.16
CA LYS A 57 -12.17 5.80 2.38
C LYS A 57 -13.08 6.36 1.28
N ASN A 58 -13.71 5.48 0.52
CA ASN A 58 -14.49 5.80 -0.70
C ASN A 58 -13.64 6.27 -1.90
N GLY A 59 -12.33 6.07 -1.84
CA GLY A 59 -11.42 6.20 -2.98
C GLY A 59 -11.50 5.00 -3.92
N PHE A 60 -10.59 4.94 -4.88
CA PHE A 60 -10.42 3.76 -5.72
C PHE A 60 -9.15 3.02 -5.29
N ASP A 61 -9.23 1.69 -5.29
CA ASP A 61 -8.10 0.82 -4.99
C ASP A 61 -7.69 -0.02 -6.20
N CYS A 62 -6.49 -0.60 -6.09
CA CYS A 62 -5.92 -1.47 -7.11
C CYS A 62 -6.93 -2.54 -7.56
N PRO A 63 -7.15 -2.74 -8.87
CA PRO A 63 -8.10 -3.74 -9.37
C PRO A 63 -7.66 -5.19 -9.04
N GLY A 64 -6.44 -5.38 -8.55
CA GLY A 64 -5.85 -6.68 -8.22
C GLY A 64 -6.23 -7.24 -6.85
N ALA A 65 -6.93 -6.49 -5.99
CA ALA A 65 -7.43 -7.00 -4.72
C ALA A 65 -8.91 -7.37 -4.87
N PRO A 66 -9.31 -8.66 -4.89
CA PRO A 66 -10.69 -8.99 -4.58
C PRO A 66 -10.95 -8.46 -3.16
N TYR A 67 -12.05 -7.74 -2.97
CA TYR A 67 -12.43 -7.10 -1.71
C TYR A 67 -12.66 -8.08 -0.52
N GLN A 68 -12.21 -9.33 -0.63
CA GLN A 68 -12.61 -10.50 0.17
C GLN A 68 -11.69 -10.81 1.36
N ILE A 69 -10.92 -9.85 1.87
CA ILE A 69 -10.51 -9.90 3.26
C ILE A 69 -11.06 -8.65 3.90
N GLN A 70 -12.13 -8.85 4.66
CA GLN A 70 -12.81 -7.85 5.46
C GLN A 70 -11.76 -7.07 6.26
N MET A 71 -11.32 -5.94 5.70
CA MET A 71 -10.75 -4.87 6.49
C MET A 71 -11.92 -4.40 7.35
N GLN A 72 -12.01 -4.98 8.55
CA GLN A 72 -12.84 -4.51 9.63
C GLN A 72 -12.41 -3.07 9.89
N SER A 73 -13.04 -2.16 9.15
CA SER A 73 -12.86 -0.75 9.28
C SER A 73 -13.57 -0.34 10.57
N GLU A 74 -12.90 -0.62 11.70
CA GLU A 74 -13.10 0.22 12.87
C GLU A 74 -12.96 1.67 12.38
N PRO A 75 -13.91 2.57 12.69
CA PRO A 75 -13.99 3.87 12.06
C PRO A 75 -12.81 4.74 12.48
N PHE A 76 -11.71 4.64 11.73
CA PHE A 76 -10.53 5.51 11.83
C PHE A 76 -10.90 7.00 11.69
N SER A 77 -12.09 7.28 11.16
CA SER A 77 -12.72 8.61 11.11
C SER A 77 -12.81 9.32 12.47
N LEU A 78 -12.73 8.63 13.62
CA LEU A 78 -12.79 9.30 14.93
C LEU A 78 -11.45 9.86 15.41
N ASN A 79 -10.32 9.45 14.83
CA ASN A 79 -8.98 9.87 15.29
C ASN A 79 -8.33 10.96 14.42
N ILE A 80 -8.74 11.12 13.16
CA ILE A 80 -8.23 12.22 12.30
C ILE A 80 -8.70 13.59 12.81
N ALA A 81 -9.95 13.71 13.26
CA ALA A 81 -10.48 14.97 13.81
C ALA A 81 -9.72 15.43 15.07
N LYS A 82 -9.22 14.48 15.89
CA LYS A 82 -8.40 14.78 17.08
C LYS A 82 -6.97 15.16 16.74
N MET A 83 -6.44 14.71 15.60
CA MET A 83 -5.09 15.04 15.15
C MET A 83 -5.01 16.43 14.50
N VAL A 84 -6.11 16.91 13.90
CA VAL A 84 -6.21 18.26 13.32
C VAL A 84 -6.56 19.33 14.37
N GLN A 85 -7.20 18.97 15.48
CA GLN A 85 -7.54 19.91 16.57
C GLN A 85 -6.43 20.08 17.63
N LYS A 86 -5.27 19.42 17.46
CA LYS A 86 -4.07 19.63 18.29
C LYS A 86 -2.94 20.32 17.51
N GLN A 87 -3.33 21.33 16.73
CA GLN A 87 -2.48 22.44 16.29
C GLN A 87 -3.20 23.73 16.67
#